data_AF-A0A1V1TPP9-F1
#
_entry.id   AF-A0A1V1TPP9-F1
#
_cell.length_a   1.000
_cell.length_b   1.000
_cell.length_c   1.000
_cell.angle_alpha   90.00
_cell.angle_beta   90.00
_cell.angle_gamma   90.00
#
_symmetry.space_group_name_H-M   'P 1'
#
loop_
_entity.id
_entity.type
_entity.pdbx_description
1 polymer ?
#
loop_
_entity_poly.entity_id
_entity_poly.type
_entity_poly.pdbx_seq_one_letter_code
_entity_poly.pdbx_strand_id
1 'polypeptide(L)'
;MSAATVSRQFARAALRTSARQTFATSSRQAFRPGGRRFYSSEQPKKSSAGPLVYVAGAAVAAGAGYYLFTQSSVSTKVFTPTETDYQKVYNEIASSLEEKDDYDDGSYGPVLVRLAWHASGTYDKETRTGGSDGATMRFAPEGDHGANAGLKHARDFLEPVKAKFPWISYSDLWILAGVCAIQEMQGPTVPYRPGRSDKDAAACTPDGRLPDAAQGTDHLRNIFYRMGFNDQEIVALAGAHALGRCHTDRSGFEGPWTFSPTILTNDYYTLLLNEKWHIRKWDGPQQYQDKTKGLMMLPADYALIGDKAMRPWVEKYAKDNDLFFKDFAAVVTKLFELGVPFKPDTKTIIFKPTNA
;
A
#
# COMPACT_ATOMS: atom_id res chain seq x y z
N MET A 1 -38.08 57.45 8.25
CA MET A 1 -38.70 56.22 7.74
C MET A 1 -37.63 55.13 7.71
N SER A 2 -37.94 54.04 8.43
CA SER A 2 -37.27 52.76 8.68
C SER A 2 -35.78 52.55 8.37
N ALA A 3 -35.02 52.38 9.46
CA ALA A 3 -33.86 51.50 9.55
C ALA A 3 -34.31 50.16 10.19
N ALA A 4 -33.86 49.03 9.64
CA ALA A 4 -34.10 47.70 10.21
C ALA A 4 -32.78 47.12 10.74
N THR A 5 -32.67 47.07 12.07
CA THR A 5 -31.63 46.37 12.82
C THR A 5 -32.23 45.04 13.27
N VAL A 6 -31.60 43.92 12.94
CA VAL A 6 -32.01 42.59 13.42
C VAL A 6 -31.00 42.09 14.44
N SER A 7 -31.39 42.19 15.71
CA SER A 7 -30.77 41.54 16.85
C SER A 7 -31.21 40.08 16.90
N ARG A 8 -30.29 39.13 17.09
CA ARG A 8 -30.63 37.79 17.61
C ARG A 8 -29.78 37.45 18.83
N GLN A 9 -30.50 37.09 19.89
CA GLN A 9 -30.05 36.81 21.24
C GLN A 9 -29.24 35.52 21.32
N PHE A 10 -28.22 35.55 22.18
CA PHE A 10 -27.56 34.37 22.72
C PHE A 10 -28.39 33.82 23.89
N ALA A 11 -28.62 32.50 23.91
CA ALA A 11 -29.03 31.76 25.09
C ALA A 11 -28.06 30.59 25.32
N ARG A 12 -27.38 30.62 26.47
CA ARG A 12 -26.69 29.47 27.07
C ARG A 12 -27.66 28.73 27.98
N ALA A 13 -27.70 27.41 27.92
CA ALA A 13 -27.93 26.56 29.08
C ALA A 13 -27.34 25.16 28.86
N ALA A 14 -26.46 24.77 29.77
CA ALA A 14 -25.86 23.46 29.87
C ALA A 14 -26.78 22.54 30.66
N LEU A 15 -26.90 21.28 30.26
CA LEU A 15 -27.29 20.17 31.14
C LEU A 15 -26.40 18.97 30.84
N ARG A 16 -25.59 18.63 31.85
CA ARG A 16 -24.80 17.40 31.95
C ARG A 16 -25.74 16.26 32.33
N THR A 17 -25.67 15.14 31.62
CA THR A 17 -26.15 13.84 32.11
C THR A 17 -25.06 12.80 31.88
N SER A 18 -24.49 12.34 32.99
CA SER A 18 -23.51 11.27 33.06
C SER A 18 -24.19 9.92 32.87
N ALA A 19 -23.92 9.23 31.77
CA ALA A 19 -24.23 7.81 31.63
C ALA A 19 -22.98 6.98 31.96
N ARG A 20 -23.00 6.31 33.11
CA ARG A 20 -22.04 5.27 33.50
C ARG A 20 -22.19 4.09 32.55
N GLN A 21 -21.19 3.80 31.73
CA GLN A 21 -21.06 2.49 31.09
C GLN A 21 -20.32 1.55 32.04
N THR A 22 -21.07 0.60 32.60
CA THR A 22 -20.55 -0.55 33.33
C THR A 22 -19.95 -1.54 32.34
N PHE A 23 -18.63 -1.72 32.37
CA PHE A 23 -17.96 -2.82 31.70
C PHE A 23 -18.25 -4.14 32.45
N ALA A 24 -19.00 -5.03 31.82
CA ALA A 24 -19.15 -6.41 32.26
C ALA A 24 -17.93 -7.21 31.77
N THR A 25 -17.11 -7.66 32.73
CA THR A 25 -15.99 -8.57 32.49
C THR A 25 -16.52 -9.97 32.17
N SER A 26 -16.26 -10.46 30.96
CA SER A 26 -16.50 -11.86 30.60
C SER A 26 -15.38 -12.75 31.15
N SER A 27 -15.76 -13.85 31.78
CA SER A 27 -14.88 -14.83 32.39
C SER A 27 -14.11 -15.63 31.33
N ARG A 28 -12.79 -15.65 31.43
CA ARG A 28 -11.89 -16.57 30.72
C ARG A 28 -12.22 -18.02 31.12
N GLN A 29 -12.75 -18.82 30.21
CA GLN A 29 -12.80 -20.28 30.35
C GLN A 29 -11.54 -20.90 29.74
N ALA A 30 -10.79 -21.59 30.57
CA ALA A 30 -9.57 -22.29 30.23
C ALA A 30 -9.87 -23.53 29.38
N PHE A 31 -9.25 -23.62 28.21
CA PHE A 31 -9.20 -24.84 27.40
C PHE A 31 -8.19 -25.82 28.03
N ARG A 32 -8.64 -27.04 28.38
CA ARG A 32 -7.78 -28.20 28.67
C ARG A 32 -7.94 -29.24 27.56
N PRO A 33 -6.86 -29.88 27.08
CA PRO A 33 -6.96 -30.88 26.03
C PRO A 33 -7.26 -32.26 26.64
N GLY A 34 -8.41 -32.83 26.28
CA GLY A 34 -8.78 -34.21 26.64
C GLY A 34 -8.87 -35.06 25.39
N GLY A 35 -7.80 -35.80 25.07
CA GLY A 35 -7.81 -36.79 24.00
C GLY A 35 -8.66 -38.00 24.38
N ARG A 36 -9.55 -38.43 23.49
CA ARG A 36 -10.13 -39.78 23.49
C ARG A 36 -10.25 -40.31 22.07
N ARG A 37 -9.43 -41.32 21.79
CA ARG A 37 -9.58 -42.27 20.68
C ARG A 37 -10.90 -43.02 20.87
N PHE A 38 -11.74 -43.06 19.84
CA PHE A 38 -12.87 -43.99 19.78
C PHE A 38 -12.50 -45.14 18.85
N TYR A 39 -12.47 -46.34 19.41
CA TYR A 39 -12.47 -47.61 18.69
C TYR A 39 -13.89 -47.90 18.23
N SER A 40 -14.04 -48.28 16.97
CA SER A 40 -15.27 -48.74 16.34
C SER A 40 -15.61 -50.16 16.79
N SER A 41 -16.87 -50.43 17.14
CA SER A 41 -17.45 -51.76 17.04
C SER A 41 -18.97 -51.69 16.99
N GLU A 42 -19.54 -51.71 15.79
CA GLU A 42 -20.92 -52.16 15.59
C GLU A 42 -20.98 -53.01 14.31
N GLN A 43 -21.49 -54.22 14.44
CA GLN A 43 -21.67 -55.16 13.33
C GLN A 43 -22.95 -54.83 12.55
N PRO A 44 -22.94 -54.81 11.20
CA PRO A 44 -24.17 -54.86 10.43
C PRO A 44 -24.62 -56.31 10.20
N LYS A 45 -25.93 -56.51 10.32
CA LYS A 45 -26.63 -57.77 10.02
C LYS A 45 -26.57 -58.09 8.52
N LYS A 46 -26.48 -59.39 8.23
CA LYS A 46 -26.42 -60.02 6.91
C LYS A 46 -27.62 -59.65 6.01
N SER A 47 -27.34 -59.17 4.80
CA SER A 47 -28.19 -59.37 3.63
C SER A 47 -27.37 -60.06 2.53
N SER A 48 -28.04 -60.90 1.74
CA SER A 48 -27.46 -61.87 0.83
C SER A 48 -27.20 -61.30 -0.57
N ALA A 49 -25.96 -60.90 -0.85
CA ALA A 49 -25.38 -60.84 -2.20
C ALA A 49 -23.86 -60.90 -2.08
N GLY A 50 -23.20 -61.74 -2.90
CA GLY A 50 -21.79 -62.10 -2.73
C GLY A 50 -20.79 -60.93 -2.82
N PRO A 51 -19.63 -61.02 -2.13
CA PRO A 51 -18.69 -59.90 -1.97
C PRO A 51 -17.90 -59.50 -3.25
N LEU A 52 -18.08 -60.21 -4.36
CA LEU A 52 -17.35 -59.97 -5.61
C LEU A 52 -17.93 -58.83 -6.46
N VAL A 53 -19.23 -58.53 -6.35
CA VAL A 53 -19.89 -57.53 -7.23
C VAL A 53 -19.64 -56.09 -6.76
N TYR A 54 -19.58 -55.85 -5.45
CA TYR A 54 -19.32 -54.51 -4.89
C TYR A 54 -17.86 -54.07 -5.02
N VAL A 55 -16.91 -55.00 -4.92
CA VAL A 55 -15.48 -54.71 -5.10
C VAL A 55 -15.16 -54.43 -6.58
N ALA A 56 -15.78 -55.17 -7.50
CA ALA A 56 -15.63 -54.91 -8.94
C ALA A 56 -16.26 -53.57 -9.36
N GLY A 57 -17.47 -53.25 -8.86
CA GLY A 57 -18.14 -51.98 -9.17
C GLY A 57 -17.39 -50.74 -8.65
N ALA A 58 -16.85 -50.81 -7.43
CA ALA A 58 -16.07 -49.71 -6.84
C ALA A 58 -14.70 -49.53 -7.54
N ALA A 59 -14.04 -50.62 -7.92
CA ALA A 59 -12.76 -50.57 -8.65
C ALA A 59 -12.94 -50.04 -10.08
N VAL A 60 -14.05 -50.37 -10.76
CA VAL A 60 -14.35 -49.83 -12.10
C VAL A 60 -14.73 -48.36 -12.03
N ALA A 61 -15.50 -47.92 -11.02
CA ALA A 61 -15.82 -46.50 -10.84
C ALA A 61 -14.60 -45.64 -10.47
N ALA A 62 -13.72 -46.15 -9.59
CA ALA A 62 -12.46 -45.50 -9.25
C ALA A 62 -11.48 -45.50 -10.43
N GLY A 63 -11.40 -46.60 -11.17
CA GLY A 63 -10.59 -46.72 -12.38
C GLY A 63 -11.07 -45.82 -13.51
N ALA A 64 -12.39 -45.72 -13.73
CA ALA A 64 -12.98 -44.82 -14.71
C ALA A 64 -12.84 -43.34 -14.27
N GLY A 65 -13.01 -43.04 -12.99
CA GLY A 65 -12.77 -41.71 -12.43
C GLY A 65 -11.30 -41.28 -12.57
N TYR A 66 -10.36 -42.18 -12.27
CA TYR A 66 -8.93 -41.95 -12.46
C TYR A 66 -8.57 -41.82 -13.94
N TYR A 67 -9.09 -42.69 -14.81
CA TYR A 67 -8.86 -42.64 -16.25
C TYR A 67 -9.41 -41.34 -16.86
N LEU A 68 -10.63 -40.94 -16.51
CA LEU A 68 -11.23 -39.67 -16.93
C LEU A 68 -10.45 -38.47 -16.37
N PHE A 69 -9.96 -38.53 -15.14
CA PHE A 69 -9.12 -37.48 -14.56
C PHE A 69 -7.76 -37.37 -15.25
N THR A 70 -7.14 -38.50 -15.61
CA THR A 70 -5.87 -38.52 -16.35
C THR A 70 -6.01 -38.16 -17.83
N GLN A 71 -7.17 -38.41 -18.46
CA GLN A 71 -7.49 -37.92 -19.80
C GLN A 71 -7.92 -36.44 -19.80
N SER A 72 -8.38 -35.93 -18.66
CA SER A 72 -8.60 -34.50 -18.43
C SER A 72 -7.31 -33.79 -18.02
N SER A 73 -6.19 -34.17 -18.62
CA SER A 73 -4.99 -33.34 -18.67
C SER A 73 -5.31 -32.14 -19.55
N VAL A 74 -6.01 -31.16 -18.98
CA VAL A 74 -6.16 -29.83 -19.58
C VAL A 74 -4.73 -29.33 -19.78
N SER A 75 -4.28 -29.33 -21.03
CA SER A 75 -3.10 -28.61 -21.46
C SER A 75 -3.38 -27.11 -21.26
N THR A 76 -3.26 -26.64 -20.02
CA THR A 76 -3.26 -25.22 -19.70
C THR A 76 -1.99 -24.65 -20.29
N LYS A 77 -2.09 -24.12 -21.53
CA LYS A 77 -1.04 -23.23 -22.04
C LYS A 77 -0.83 -22.16 -20.97
N VAL A 78 0.34 -22.15 -20.36
CA VAL A 78 0.72 -21.14 -19.37
C VAL A 78 0.58 -19.78 -20.06
N PHE A 79 -0.38 -18.98 -19.60
CA PHE A 79 -0.58 -17.65 -20.13
C PHE A 79 0.69 -16.82 -19.90
N THR A 80 1.27 -16.32 -20.98
CA THR A 80 2.45 -15.47 -20.92
C THR A 80 1.99 -14.05 -21.24
N PRO A 81 1.89 -13.15 -20.25
CA PRO A 81 1.39 -11.81 -20.45
C PRO A 81 2.31 -11.01 -21.39
N THR A 82 1.70 -10.23 -22.27
CA THR A 82 2.38 -9.29 -23.15
C THR A 82 2.33 -7.87 -22.59
N GLU A 83 3.09 -6.95 -23.18
CA GLU A 83 3.00 -5.51 -22.88
C GLU A 83 1.56 -4.99 -23.00
N THR A 84 0.82 -5.41 -24.03
CA THR A 84 -0.58 -5.06 -24.22
C THR A 84 -1.47 -5.56 -23.07
N ASP A 85 -1.16 -6.71 -22.48
CA ASP A 85 -1.94 -7.23 -21.34
C ASP A 85 -1.67 -6.44 -20.07
N TYR A 86 -0.43 -6.01 -19.83
CA TYR A 86 -0.12 -5.08 -18.74
C TYR A 86 -0.75 -3.70 -18.96
N GLN A 87 -0.80 -3.19 -20.20
CA GLN A 87 -1.51 -1.93 -20.49
C GLN A 87 -3.00 -2.04 -20.20
N LYS A 88 -3.64 -3.20 -20.42
CA LYS A 88 -5.05 -3.41 -20.00
C LYS A 88 -5.22 -3.32 -18.48
N VAL A 89 -4.27 -3.86 -17.71
CA VAL A 89 -4.29 -3.74 -16.24
C VAL A 89 -4.09 -2.28 -15.83
N TYR A 90 -3.13 -1.57 -16.44
CA TYR A 90 -2.94 -0.14 -16.24
C TYR A 90 -4.24 0.64 -16.49
N ASN A 91 -4.88 0.42 -17.63
CA ASN A 91 -6.11 1.11 -18.01
C ASN A 91 -7.27 0.81 -17.04
N GLU A 92 -7.36 -0.41 -16.52
CA GLU A 92 -8.36 -0.74 -15.51
C GLU A 92 -8.14 0.02 -14.20
N ILE A 93 -6.88 0.16 -13.78
CA ILE A 93 -6.54 0.92 -12.58
C ILE A 93 -6.85 2.40 -12.79
N ALA A 94 -6.47 2.97 -13.94
CA ALA A 94 -6.79 4.35 -14.31
C ALA A 94 -8.31 4.60 -14.33
N SER A 95 -9.08 3.75 -15.02
CA SER A 95 -10.56 3.82 -15.03
C SER A 95 -11.13 3.73 -13.61
N SER A 96 -10.58 2.85 -12.77
CA SER A 96 -11.01 2.71 -11.37
C SER A 96 -10.69 3.94 -10.53
N LEU A 97 -9.59 4.65 -10.82
CA LEU A 97 -9.22 5.90 -10.15
C LEU A 97 -10.16 7.04 -10.56
N GLU A 98 -10.59 7.09 -11.82
CA GLU A 98 -11.55 8.06 -12.32
C GLU A 98 -12.98 7.79 -11.81
N GLU A 99 -13.39 6.52 -11.74
CA GLU A 99 -14.73 6.12 -11.30
C GLU A 99 -14.94 6.19 -9.79
N LYS A 100 -13.87 6.04 -9.00
CA LYS A 100 -13.92 6.01 -7.52
C LYS A 100 -13.22 7.23 -6.93
N ASP A 101 -13.96 8.34 -6.91
CA ASP A 101 -13.55 9.64 -6.38
C ASP A 101 -14.04 9.89 -4.94
N ASP A 102 -14.50 8.86 -4.23
CA ASP A 102 -15.11 8.97 -2.91
C ASP A 102 -14.12 8.88 -1.73
N TYR A 103 -12.83 8.72 -2.01
CA TYR A 103 -11.79 8.51 -1.00
C TYR A 103 -10.90 9.74 -0.77
N ASP A 104 -10.72 10.08 0.51
CA ASP A 104 -9.87 11.18 0.98
C ASP A 104 -10.08 12.48 0.19
N ASP A 105 -9.09 12.90 -0.60
CA ASP A 105 -9.08 14.13 -1.39
C ASP A 105 -9.71 13.98 -2.78
N GLY A 106 -10.62 13.01 -2.92
CA GLY A 106 -11.27 12.68 -4.18
C GLY A 106 -10.51 11.66 -5.03
N SER A 107 -9.59 10.88 -4.45
CA SER A 107 -8.78 9.93 -5.21
C SER A 107 -8.12 8.86 -4.34
N TYR A 108 -8.07 7.63 -4.84
CA TYR A 108 -7.21 6.56 -4.30
C TYR A 108 -5.74 6.68 -4.73
N GLY A 109 -5.41 7.55 -5.68
CA GLY A 109 -4.07 7.68 -6.25
C GLY A 109 -2.95 7.78 -5.20
N PRO A 110 -3.02 8.73 -4.24
CA PRO A 110 -1.99 8.87 -3.22
C PRO A 110 -1.77 7.62 -2.36
N VAL A 111 -2.84 6.90 -2.00
CA VAL A 111 -2.72 5.68 -1.19
C VAL A 111 -2.17 4.50 -2.00
N LEU A 112 -2.38 4.45 -3.32
CA LEU A 112 -1.73 3.47 -4.21
C LEU A 112 -0.22 3.73 -4.33
N VAL A 113 0.20 4.99 -4.44
CA VAL A 113 1.63 5.36 -4.41
C VAL A 113 2.25 4.95 -3.09
N ARG A 114 1.57 5.21 -1.95
CA ARG A 114 2.02 4.78 -0.62
C ARG A 114 2.10 3.26 -0.52
N LEU A 115 1.12 2.50 -1.03
CA LEU A 115 1.16 1.04 -1.02
C LEU A 115 2.39 0.52 -1.78
N ALA A 116 2.67 1.05 -2.97
CA ALA A 116 3.83 0.66 -3.78
C ALA A 116 5.16 1.03 -3.09
N TRP A 117 5.25 2.21 -2.47
CA TRP A 117 6.38 2.61 -1.64
C TRP A 117 6.59 1.63 -0.48
N HIS A 118 5.56 1.37 0.34
CA HIS A 118 5.69 0.52 1.53
C HIS A 118 5.97 -0.94 1.18
N ALA A 119 5.40 -1.47 0.08
CA ALA A 119 5.73 -2.81 -0.41
C ALA A 119 7.20 -2.93 -0.85
N SER A 120 7.82 -1.83 -1.29
CA SER A 120 9.22 -1.79 -1.71
C SER A 120 10.18 -1.40 -0.57
N GLY A 121 9.68 -0.60 0.37
CA GLY A 121 10.40 0.05 1.47
C GLY A 121 11.05 -0.89 2.48
N THR A 122 10.63 -2.16 2.49
CA THR A 122 11.13 -3.18 3.43
C THR A 122 12.44 -3.81 2.99
N TYR A 123 12.97 -3.44 1.82
CA TYR A 123 14.20 -4.03 1.28
C TYR A 123 15.41 -3.78 2.19
N ASP A 124 16.25 -4.79 2.25
CA ASP A 124 17.57 -4.75 2.86
C ASP A 124 18.57 -5.36 1.89
N LYS A 125 19.52 -4.55 1.43
CA LYS A 125 20.49 -4.96 0.42
C LYS A 125 21.50 -6.00 0.92
N GLU A 126 21.76 -6.02 2.23
CA GLU A 126 22.74 -6.93 2.83
C GLU A 126 22.14 -8.34 2.96
N THR A 127 20.90 -8.42 3.45
CA THR A 127 20.21 -9.71 3.61
C THR A 127 19.44 -10.14 2.37
N ARG A 128 19.20 -9.22 1.42
CA ARG A 128 18.39 -9.42 0.20
C ARG A 128 16.97 -9.89 0.51
N THR A 129 16.41 -9.39 1.61
CA THR A 129 15.04 -9.69 2.05
C THR A 129 14.14 -8.48 1.95
N GLY A 130 12.81 -8.70 1.89
CA GLY A 130 11.83 -7.64 1.62
C GLY A 130 11.92 -7.12 0.19
N GLY A 131 11.45 -5.89 -0.01
CA GLY A 131 11.42 -5.26 -1.33
C GLY A 131 10.18 -5.64 -2.14
N SER A 132 10.16 -5.18 -3.38
CA SER A 132 8.96 -5.19 -4.23
C SER A 132 8.52 -6.58 -4.71
N ASP A 133 9.25 -7.65 -4.36
CA ASP A 133 8.96 -9.03 -4.76
C ASP A 133 8.43 -9.86 -3.57
N GLY A 134 7.10 -10.04 -3.51
CA GLY A 134 6.44 -10.95 -2.58
C GLY A 134 5.01 -10.59 -2.20
N ALA A 135 4.65 -9.30 -2.27
CA ALA A 135 3.38 -8.76 -1.74
C ALA A 135 3.04 -9.30 -0.34
N THR A 136 4.04 -9.36 0.55
CA THR A 136 3.95 -10.01 1.86
C THR A 136 3.08 -9.24 2.86
N MET A 137 2.82 -7.95 2.62
CA MET A 137 1.83 -7.14 3.35
C MET A 137 0.37 -7.67 3.24
N ARG A 138 0.12 -8.74 2.47
CA ARG A 138 -1.12 -9.52 2.51
C ARG A 138 -1.29 -10.31 3.82
N PHE A 139 -0.20 -10.57 4.53
CA PHE A 139 -0.18 -11.46 5.69
C PHE A 139 0.29 -10.74 6.96
N ALA A 140 -0.13 -11.25 8.12
CA ALA A 140 0.49 -10.92 9.39
C ALA A 140 1.89 -11.57 9.49
N PRO A 141 2.87 -10.91 10.15
CA PRO A 141 2.72 -9.64 10.87
C PRO A 141 2.79 -8.39 9.99
N GLU A 142 3.31 -8.49 8.75
CA GLU A 142 3.67 -7.31 7.95
C GLU A 142 2.48 -6.40 7.61
N GLY A 143 1.33 -6.98 7.29
CA GLY A 143 0.10 -6.24 7.02
C GLY A 143 -0.44 -5.46 8.22
N ASP A 144 -0.03 -5.84 9.44
CA ASP A 144 -0.50 -5.29 10.72
C ASP A 144 0.54 -4.37 11.39
N HIS A 145 1.73 -4.21 10.81
CA HIS A 145 2.72 -3.25 11.29
C HIS A 145 2.13 -1.83 11.31
N GLY A 146 2.44 -1.06 12.36
CA GLY A 146 1.86 0.28 12.54
C GLY A 146 2.13 1.22 11.36
N ALA A 147 3.31 1.11 10.74
CA ALA A 147 3.68 1.87 9.55
C ALA A 147 2.76 1.61 8.34
N ASN A 148 2.08 0.46 8.28
CA ASN A 148 1.18 0.06 7.20
C ASN A 148 -0.30 0.35 7.47
N ALA A 149 -0.62 1.00 8.60
CA ALA A 149 -1.99 1.40 8.93
C ALA A 149 -2.62 2.23 7.78
N GLY A 150 -3.85 1.87 7.42
CA GLY A 150 -4.60 2.45 6.30
C GLY A 150 -4.33 1.84 4.92
N LEU A 151 -3.23 1.11 4.71
CA LEU A 151 -2.93 0.53 3.39
C LEU A 151 -3.86 -0.61 2.98
N LYS A 152 -4.72 -1.09 3.90
CA LYS A 152 -5.81 -2.01 3.55
C LYS A 152 -6.77 -1.38 2.53
N HIS A 153 -7.03 -0.07 2.58
CA HIS A 153 -7.88 0.61 1.60
C HIS A 153 -7.34 0.47 0.17
N ALA A 154 -6.03 0.65 -0.01
CA ALA A 154 -5.38 0.44 -1.31
C ALA A 154 -5.41 -1.03 -1.76
N ARG A 155 -5.20 -1.98 -0.84
CA ARG A 155 -5.28 -3.42 -1.17
C ARG A 155 -6.70 -3.81 -1.59
N ASP A 156 -7.70 -3.41 -0.82
CA ASP A 156 -9.12 -3.68 -1.12
C ASP A 156 -9.56 -3.03 -2.44
N PHE A 157 -9.08 -1.81 -2.73
CA PHE A 157 -9.32 -1.12 -4.00
C PHE A 157 -8.84 -1.95 -5.21
N LEU A 158 -7.72 -2.66 -5.06
CA LEU A 158 -7.10 -3.45 -6.13
C LEU A 158 -7.66 -4.87 -6.27
N GLU A 159 -8.46 -5.38 -5.32
CA GLU A 159 -9.04 -6.73 -5.40
C GLU A 159 -9.94 -6.93 -6.63
N PRO A 160 -10.84 -6.01 -7.02
CA PRO A 160 -11.60 -6.13 -8.27
C PRO A 160 -10.72 -6.20 -9.52
N VAL A 161 -9.63 -5.43 -9.55
CA VAL A 161 -8.64 -5.47 -10.64
C VAL A 161 -7.94 -6.83 -10.67
N LYS A 162 -7.51 -7.34 -9.51
CA LYS A 162 -6.91 -8.68 -9.38
C LYS A 162 -7.87 -9.78 -9.86
N ALA A 163 -9.15 -9.66 -9.54
CA ALA A 163 -10.18 -10.61 -9.96
C ALA A 163 -10.39 -10.60 -11.49
N LYS A 164 -10.33 -9.42 -12.13
CA LYS A 164 -10.40 -9.27 -13.59
C LYS A 164 -9.17 -9.79 -14.31
N PHE A 165 -8.00 -9.68 -13.69
CA PHE A 165 -6.72 -10.13 -14.23
C PHE A 165 -6.05 -11.16 -13.31
N PRO A 166 -6.59 -12.39 -13.18
CA PRO A 166 -6.10 -13.37 -12.20
C PRO A 166 -4.65 -13.82 -12.47
N TRP A 167 -4.13 -13.57 -13.67
CA TRP A 167 -2.76 -13.92 -14.07
C TRP A 167 -1.68 -13.01 -13.49
N ILE A 168 -1.99 -11.76 -13.10
CA ILE A 168 -1.00 -10.85 -12.52
C ILE A 168 -0.76 -11.22 -11.05
N SER A 169 0.48 -11.23 -10.57
CA SER A 169 0.77 -11.36 -9.14
C SER A 169 0.26 -10.12 -8.39
N TYR A 170 -0.06 -10.25 -7.10
CA TYR A 170 -0.33 -9.08 -6.26
C TYR A 170 0.89 -8.14 -6.24
N SER A 171 2.08 -8.70 -6.27
CA SER A 171 3.34 -7.95 -6.25
C SER A 171 3.52 -7.07 -7.49
N ASP A 172 3.26 -7.59 -8.70
CA ASP A 172 3.27 -6.77 -9.91
C ASP A 172 2.08 -5.79 -9.92
N LEU A 173 0.90 -6.20 -9.45
CA LEU A 173 -0.29 -5.35 -9.41
C LEU A 173 -0.10 -4.11 -8.54
N TRP A 174 0.45 -4.24 -7.33
CA TRP A 174 0.65 -3.11 -6.41
C TRP A 174 1.65 -2.10 -6.95
N ILE A 175 2.73 -2.58 -7.58
CA ILE A 175 3.73 -1.70 -8.17
C ILE A 175 3.20 -1.04 -9.44
N LEU A 176 2.49 -1.78 -10.30
CA LEU A 176 1.82 -1.21 -11.47
C LEU A 176 0.77 -0.17 -11.07
N ALA A 177 0.05 -0.38 -9.97
CA ALA A 177 -0.88 0.60 -9.42
C ALA A 177 -0.18 1.88 -8.96
N GLY A 178 0.99 1.78 -8.32
CA GLY A 178 1.81 2.94 -7.98
C GLY A 178 2.29 3.71 -9.21
N VAL A 179 2.76 3.00 -10.25
CA VAL A 179 3.16 3.59 -11.54
C VAL A 179 1.98 4.32 -12.21
N CYS A 180 0.82 3.65 -12.29
CA CYS A 180 -0.40 4.23 -12.84
C CYS A 180 -0.82 5.48 -12.07
N ALA A 181 -0.88 5.40 -10.73
CA ALA A 181 -1.26 6.53 -9.90
C ALA A 181 -0.32 7.74 -10.08
N ILE A 182 1.01 7.54 -10.14
CA ILE A 182 1.97 8.63 -10.40
C ILE A 182 1.66 9.32 -11.72
N GLN A 183 1.46 8.54 -12.79
CA GLN A 183 1.23 9.08 -14.13
C GLN A 183 -0.14 9.76 -14.28
N GLU A 184 -1.21 9.16 -13.76
CA GLU A 184 -2.56 9.75 -13.82
C GLU A 184 -2.71 10.99 -12.93
N MET A 185 -1.89 11.13 -11.88
CA MET A 185 -1.79 12.35 -11.08
C MET A 185 -0.80 13.37 -11.68
N GLN A 186 -0.62 13.36 -13.01
CA GLN A 186 0.19 14.29 -13.79
C GLN A 186 1.70 14.26 -13.44
N GLY A 187 2.15 13.17 -12.83
CA GLY A 187 3.57 12.93 -12.56
C GLY A 187 4.35 12.48 -13.81
N PRO A 188 5.66 12.21 -13.66
CA PRO A 188 6.48 11.76 -14.77
C PRO A 188 6.12 10.34 -15.21
N THR A 189 6.48 10.02 -16.45
CA THR A 189 6.49 8.64 -16.93
C THR A 189 7.44 7.79 -16.09
N VAL A 190 6.96 6.67 -15.55
CA VAL A 190 7.76 5.74 -14.74
C VAL A 190 7.94 4.44 -15.49
N PRO A 191 9.17 4.08 -15.91
CA PRO A 191 9.45 2.79 -16.51
C PRO A 191 9.07 1.62 -15.59
N TYR A 192 8.42 0.61 -16.16
CA TYR A 192 7.96 -0.56 -15.43
C TYR A 192 8.51 -1.86 -16.03
N ARG A 193 9.05 -2.74 -15.18
CA ARG A 193 9.40 -4.11 -15.56
C ARG A 193 8.52 -5.10 -14.79
N PRO A 194 7.81 -6.01 -15.48
CA PRO A 194 7.08 -7.08 -14.82
C PRO A 194 7.98 -8.23 -14.38
N GLY A 195 7.45 -9.13 -13.57
CA GLY A 195 8.12 -10.37 -13.20
C GLY A 195 8.23 -10.60 -11.69
N ARG A 196 7.55 -9.79 -10.87
CA ARG A 196 7.44 -10.03 -9.43
C ARG A 196 6.56 -11.24 -9.16
N SER A 197 6.89 -11.99 -8.12
CA SER A 197 6.16 -13.16 -7.65
C SER A 197 5.53 -12.89 -6.29
N ASP A 198 4.40 -13.54 -6.04
CA ASP A 198 3.79 -13.54 -4.71
C ASP A 198 4.51 -14.58 -3.83
N LYS A 199 4.87 -14.18 -2.60
CA LYS A 199 5.45 -15.05 -1.58
C LYS A 199 4.40 -15.39 -0.53
N ASP A 200 4.74 -16.28 0.39
CA ASP A 200 3.91 -16.62 1.55
C ASP A 200 4.28 -15.76 2.77
N ALA A 201 3.57 -15.99 3.88
CA ALA A 201 3.78 -15.27 5.13
C ALA A 201 5.17 -15.50 5.75
N ALA A 202 5.90 -16.56 5.37
CA ALA A 202 7.25 -16.79 5.90
C ALA A 202 8.26 -15.77 5.35
N ALA A 203 7.93 -15.09 4.25
CA ALA A 203 8.74 -14.02 3.68
C ALA A 203 8.43 -12.63 4.30
N CYS A 204 7.46 -12.54 5.22
CA CYS A 204 7.15 -11.27 5.91
C CYS A 204 8.40 -10.73 6.61
N THR A 205 8.64 -9.44 6.43
CA THR A 205 9.77 -8.76 7.06
C THR A 205 9.47 -8.40 8.53
N PRO A 206 10.49 -8.21 9.38
CA PRO A 206 10.28 -7.66 10.71
C PRO A 206 9.79 -6.20 10.64
N ASP A 207 9.13 -5.74 11.70
CA ASP A 207 8.75 -4.33 11.84
C ASP A 207 9.98 -3.40 11.95
N GLY A 208 9.78 -2.11 11.77
CA GLY A 208 10.83 -1.08 11.88
C GLY A 208 11.71 -0.93 10.64
N ARG A 209 11.40 -1.63 9.54
CA ARG A 209 12.11 -1.42 8.26
C ARG A 209 11.66 -0.16 7.52
N LEU A 210 10.47 0.36 7.81
CA LEU A 210 9.95 1.59 7.20
C LEU A 210 10.33 2.82 8.04
N PRO A 211 10.46 4.01 7.42
CA PRO A 211 10.88 5.20 8.14
C PRO A 211 9.82 5.69 9.15
N ASP A 212 10.30 6.37 10.18
CA ASP A 212 9.50 6.98 11.23
C ASP A 212 9.43 8.48 10.96
N ALA A 213 8.21 8.96 10.73
CA ALA A 213 7.92 10.35 10.39
C ALA A 213 8.34 11.35 11.48
N ALA A 214 8.44 10.91 12.74
CA ALA A 214 8.82 11.77 13.87
C ALA A 214 10.34 12.01 13.98
N GLN A 215 11.16 11.32 13.18
CA GLN A 215 12.61 11.38 13.25
C GLN A 215 13.24 12.22 12.14
N GLY A 216 14.51 12.61 12.33
CA GLY A 216 15.27 13.47 11.43
C GLY A 216 16.16 12.72 10.43
N THR A 217 17.11 13.44 9.83
CA THR A 217 17.92 12.95 8.71
C THR A 217 18.82 11.75 9.03
N ASP A 218 19.30 11.58 10.26
CA ASP A 218 20.08 10.40 10.65
C ASP A 218 19.26 9.11 10.56
N HIS A 219 17.98 9.16 10.96
CA HIS A 219 17.05 8.03 10.81
C HIS A 219 16.73 7.78 9.34
N LEU A 220 16.48 8.84 8.56
CA LEU A 220 16.27 8.71 7.12
C LEU A 220 17.47 8.02 6.45
N ARG A 221 18.70 8.46 6.74
CA ARG A 221 19.90 7.81 6.20
C ARG A 221 20.00 6.35 6.63
N ASN A 222 19.74 6.02 7.89
CA ASN A 222 19.75 4.62 8.36
C ASN A 222 18.80 3.72 7.53
N ILE A 223 17.56 4.15 7.35
CA ILE A 223 16.55 3.39 6.61
C ILE A 223 16.88 3.31 5.11
N PHE A 224 17.18 4.43 4.48
CA PHE A 224 17.34 4.49 3.04
C PHE A 224 18.70 3.97 2.56
N TYR A 225 19.77 4.10 3.36
CA TYR A 225 21.08 3.55 2.99
C TYR A 225 21.10 2.03 3.10
N ARG A 226 20.29 1.44 3.99
CA ARG A 226 20.01 -0.02 4.03
C ARG A 226 19.42 -0.51 2.71
N MET A 227 18.58 0.31 2.07
CA MET A 227 18.00 0.02 0.76
C MET A 227 18.95 0.33 -0.41
N GLY A 228 20.04 1.06 -0.15
CA GLY A 228 21.02 1.45 -1.18
C GLY A 228 20.75 2.80 -1.84
N PHE A 229 20.01 3.69 -1.18
CA PHE A 229 19.82 5.07 -1.64
C PHE A 229 20.85 6.04 -1.04
N ASN A 230 21.05 7.18 -1.69
CA ASN A 230 21.84 8.31 -1.20
C ASN A 230 20.96 9.51 -0.82
N ASP A 231 21.56 10.59 -0.30
CA ASP A 231 20.84 11.78 0.16
C ASP A 231 19.98 12.47 -0.91
N GLN A 232 20.45 12.54 -2.16
CA GLN A 232 19.69 13.10 -3.28
C GLN A 232 18.46 12.26 -3.59
N GLU A 233 18.62 10.95 -3.57
CA GLU A 233 17.54 10.00 -3.86
C GLU A 233 16.47 10.01 -2.75
N ILE A 234 16.88 10.16 -1.48
CA ILE A 234 15.97 10.37 -0.35
C ILE A 234 15.12 11.62 -0.58
N VAL A 235 15.76 12.75 -0.93
CA VAL A 235 15.05 14.01 -1.17
C VAL A 235 14.11 13.91 -2.37
N ALA A 236 14.54 13.25 -3.46
CA ALA A 236 13.68 13.04 -4.63
C ALA A 236 12.41 12.26 -4.25
N LEU A 237 12.55 11.14 -3.53
CA LEU A 237 11.42 10.32 -3.09
C LEU A 237 10.48 11.05 -2.14
N ALA A 238 11.00 11.92 -1.27
CA ALA A 238 10.19 12.74 -0.37
C ALA A 238 9.21 13.66 -1.12
N GLY A 239 9.52 14.04 -2.38
CA GLY A 239 8.61 14.78 -3.24
C GLY A 239 7.26 14.10 -3.49
N ALA A 240 7.15 12.78 -3.30
CA ALA A 240 5.86 12.09 -3.34
C ALA A 240 4.89 12.56 -2.25
N HIS A 241 5.37 13.19 -1.17
CA HIS A 241 4.51 13.83 -0.18
C HIS A 241 3.78 15.06 -0.73
N ALA A 242 4.02 15.49 -1.97
CA ALA A 242 3.10 16.38 -2.67
C ALA A 242 1.67 15.79 -2.76
N LEU A 243 1.55 14.46 -2.66
CA LEU A 243 0.32 13.69 -2.79
C LEU A 243 -0.27 13.32 -1.43
N GLY A 244 -1.59 13.44 -1.34
CA GLY A 244 -2.42 12.98 -0.23
C GLY A 244 -2.23 13.77 1.05
N ARG A 245 -2.47 13.08 2.17
CA ARG A 245 -2.52 13.65 3.51
C ARG A 245 -2.22 12.61 4.58
N CYS A 246 -1.89 13.09 5.78
CA CYS A 246 -1.86 12.29 6.99
C CYS A 246 -3.23 12.18 7.66
N HIS A 247 -3.44 11.08 8.40
CA HIS A 247 -4.66 10.82 9.18
C HIS A 247 -4.30 10.37 10.59
N THR A 248 -5.01 10.91 11.58
CA THR A 248 -4.73 10.70 13.00
C THR A 248 -4.92 9.25 13.44
N ASP A 249 -5.87 8.54 12.83
CA ASP A 249 -6.17 7.12 13.07
C ASP A 249 -5.18 6.16 12.40
N ARG A 250 -4.30 6.66 11.53
CA ARG A 250 -3.33 5.85 10.77
C ARG A 250 -1.90 6.10 11.26
N SER A 251 -1.43 7.34 11.18
CA SER A 251 -0.06 7.73 11.52
C SER A 251 0.03 8.59 12.78
N GLY A 252 -1.10 9.02 13.34
CA GLY A 252 -1.14 10.00 14.42
C GLY A 252 -1.02 11.46 13.94
N PHE A 253 -0.50 11.69 12.74
CA PHE A 253 -0.37 13.01 12.11
C PHE A 253 -1.65 13.42 11.37
N GLU A 254 -1.80 14.70 11.02
CA GLU A 254 -3.00 15.18 10.33
C GLU A 254 -2.71 16.30 9.32
N GLY A 255 -3.32 16.18 8.14
CA GLY A 255 -3.41 17.23 7.12
C GLY A 255 -2.60 16.91 5.85
N PRO A 256 -2.85 17.66 4.75
CA PRO A 256 -2.09 17.56 3.51
C PRO A 256 -0.80 18.39 3.57
N TRP A 257 0.17 18.02 2.73
CA TRP A 257 1.40 18.81 2.55
C TRP A 257 1.24 19.96 1.55
N THR A 258 0.35 19.79 0.57
CA THR A 258 0.12 20.74 -0.53
C THR A 258 -1.37 21.10 -0.65
N PHE A 259 -1.67 22.15 -1.40
CA PHE A 259 -3.05 22.54 -1.70
C PHE A 259 -3.72 21.69 -2.79
N SER A 260 -2.94 20.86 -3.50
CA SER A 260 -3.40 20.01 -4.59
C SER A 260 -2.93 18.56 -4.37
N PRO A 261 -3.46 17.86 -3.35
CA PRO A 261 -2.98 16.55 -2.90
C PRO A 261 -3.21 15.41 -3.90
N THR A 262 -3.79 15.68 -5.08
CA THR A 262 -4.02 14.70 -6.15
C THR A 262 -3.23 15.01 -7.42
N ILE A 263 -2.28 15.96 -7.36
CA ILE A 263 -1.39 16.32 -8.47
C ILE A 263 0.05 16.24 -7.96
N LEU A 264 0.89 15.44 -8.63
CA LEU A 264 2.31 15.39 -8.29
C LEU A 264 3.01 16.61 -8.88
N THR A 265 3.47 17.52 -8.05
CA THR A 265 4.25 18.70 -8.46
C THR A 265 5.44 18.91 -7.53
N ASN A 266 6.36 19.79 -7.90
CA ASN A 266 7.43 20.25 -7.00
C ASN A 266 6.95 21.23 -5.91
N ASP A 267 5.64 21.48 -5.77
CA ASP A 267 5.09 22.38 -4.74
C ASP A 267 5.44 21.92 -3.33
N TYR A 268 5.61 20.62 -3.09
CA TYR A 268 6.14 20.10 -1.83
C TYR A 268 7.42 20.84 -1.40
N TYR A 269 8.40 20.97 -2.31
CA TYR A 269 9.66 21.64 -2.01
C TYR A 269 9.52 23.15 -1.92
N THR A 270 8.72 23.75 -2.81
CA THR A 270 8.45 25.20 -2.82
C THR A 270 7.80 25.65 -1.52
N LEU A 271 6.77 24.92 -1.05
CA LEU A 271 6.08 25.20 0.21
C LEU A 271 6.99 24.91 1.41
N LEU A 272 7.73 23.81 1.39
CA LEU A 272 8.67 23.46 2.46
C LEU A 272 9.71 24.59 2.71
N LEU A 273 10.21 25.23 1.66
CA LEU A 273 11.18 26.33 1.76
C LEU A 273 10.57 27.68 2.09
N ASN A 274 9.41 28.01 1.53
CA ASN A 274 8.90 29.37 1.50
C ASN A 274 7.82 29.66 2.56
N GLU A 275 7.12 28.63 3.05
CA GLU A 275 6.12 28.81 4.09
C GLU A 275 6.73 29.07 5.47
N LYS A 276 5.98 29.81 6.29
CA LYS A 276 6.34 30.04 7.69
C LYS A 276 5.78 28.94 8.57
N TRP A 277 6.58 27.89 8.74
CA TRP A 277 6.25 26.75 9.57
C TRP A 277 6.37 27.04 11.07
N HIS A 278 5.39 26.59 11.83
CA HIS A 278 5.45 26.57 13.29
C HIS A 278 5.01 25.21 13.82
N ILE A 279 5.55 24.82 14.98
CA ILE A 279 5.13 23.58 15.64
C ILE A 279 3.65 23.71 16.04
N ARG A 280 2.81 22.79 15.55
CA ARG A 280 1.40 22.72 15.88
C ARG A 280 1.23 22.38 17.36
N LYS A 281 0.37 23.12 18.07
CA LYS A 281 -0.02 22.84 19.45
C LYS A 281 -1.31 22.05 19.46
N TRP A 282 -1.24 20.75 19.75
CA TRP A 282 -2.34 19.80 19.71
C TRP A 282 -1.96 18.49 20.42
N ASP A 283 -2.89 17.54 20.52
CA ASP A 283 -2.71 16.27 21.26
C ASP A 283 -2.05 15.15 20.43
N GLY A 284 -1.62 15.45 19.21
CA GLY A 284 -0.90 14.50 18.35
C GLY A 284 0.63 14.65 18.42
N PRO A 285 1.39 13.90 17.61
CA PRO A 285 2.84 14.03 17.52
C PRO A 285 3.27 15.43 17.06
N GLN A 286 4.53 15.77 17.29
CA GLN A 286 5.08 17.03 16.79
C GLN A 286 4.93 17.10 15.27
N GLN A 287 4.18 18.08 14.78
CA GLN A 287 4.05 18.37 13.36
C GLN A 287 4.18 19.87 13.13
N TYR A 288 4.64 20.25 11.94
CA TYR A 288 4.69 21.64 11.53
C TYR A 288 3.39 22.02 10.81
N GLN A 289 2.96 23.26 10.98
CA GLN A 289 1.75 23.80 10.37
C GLN A 289 2.04 25.19 9.79
N ASP A 290 1.41 25.50 8.66
CA ASP A 290 1.49 26.80 8.03
C ASP A 290 0.57 27.82 8.74
N LYS A 291 0.71 29.11 8.44
CA LYS A 291 -0.07 30.16 9.11
C LYS A 291 -1.59 30.02 8.89
N THR A 292 -2.03 29.51 7.74
CA THR A 292 -3.45 29.31 7.43
C THR A 292 -4.04 28.09 8.11
N LYS A 293 -3.19 27.19 8.63
CA LYS A 293 -3.53 25.90 9.22
C LYS A 293 -4.05 24.88 8.21
N GLY A 294 -3.89 25.14 6.92
CA GLY A 294 -4.32 24.26 5.84
C GLY A 294 -3.27 23.22 5.43
N LEU A 295 -1.98 23.46 5.73
CA LEU A 295 -0.87 22.60 5.35
C LEU A 295 -0.09 22.09 6.56
N MET A 296 0.59 20.97 6.37
CA MET A 296 1.47 20.38 7.37
C MET A 296 2.81 19.91 6.77
N MET A 297 3.80 19.76 7.63
CA MET A 297 5.04 19.02 7.34
C MET A 297 5.36 18.10 8.51
N LEU A 298 5.84 16.89 8.23
CA LEU A 298 6.36 15.99 9.26
C LEU A 298 7.72 16.49 9.76
N PRO A 299 8.17 16.06 10.96
CA PRO A 299 9.55 16.25 11.39
C PRO A 299 10.57 15.73 10.38
N ALA A 300 10.32 14.58 9.75
CA ALA A 300 11.16 14.03 8.70
C ALA A 300 11.28 14.95 7.47
N ASP A 301 10.16 15.57 7.03
CA ASP A 301 10.16 16.53 5.92
C ASP A 301 10.93 17.80 6.28
N TYR A 302 10.62 18.36 7.45
CA TYR A 302 11.23 19.60 7.92
C TYR A 302 12.74 19.45 8.15
N ALA A 303 13.20 18.26 8.51
CA ALA A 303 14.62 17.97 8.68
C ALA A 303 15.43 18.12 7.38
N LEU A 304 14.80 17.92 6.20
CA LEU A 304 15.48 18.02 4.90
C LEU A 304 16.07 19.42 4.64
N ILE A 305 15.36 20.47 5.08
CA ILE A 305 15.82 21.86 4.91
C ILE A 305 16.82 22.31 5.97
N GLY A 306 17.01 21.53 7.04
CA GLY A 306 18.00 21.77 8.09
C GLY A 306 19.34 21.08 7.82
N ASP A 307 19.36 20.07 6.95
CA ASP A 307 20.54 19.26 6.66
C ASP A 307 21.37 19.83 5.50
N LYS A 308 22.68 19.97 5.71
CA LYS A 308 23.59 20.62 4.75
C LYS A 308 23.74 19.87 3.42
N ALA A 309 23.56 18.55 3.41
CA ALA A 309 23.70 17.74 2.20
C ALA A 309 22.37 17.58 1.46
N MET A 310 21.26 17.52 2.19
CA MET A 310 19.92 17.36 1.60
C MET A 310 19.29 18.69 1.15
N ARG A 311 19.47 19.78 1.91
CA ARG A 311 18.88 21.09 1.57
C ARG A 311 19.19 21.57 0.15
N PRO A 312 20.43 21.45 -0.38
CA PRO A 312 20.71 21.85 -1.75
C PRO A 312 19.86 21.13 -2.81
N TRP A 313 19.45 19.88 -2.56
CA TRP A 313 18.55 19.15 -3.46
C TRP A 313 17.12 19.64 -3.36
N VAL A 314 16.64 19.94 -2.14
CA VAL A 314 15.34 20.59 -1.93
C VAL A 314 15.26 21.92 -2.69
N GLU A 315 16.31 22.75 -2.61
CA GLU A 315 16.39 24.03 -3.32
C GLU A 315 16.46 23.90 -4.85
N LYS A 316 17.09 22.83 -5.36
CA LYS A 316 17.10 22.55 -6.80
C LYS A 316 15.72 22.15 -7.31
N TYR A 317 15.08 21.18 -6.65
CA TYR A 317 13.76 20.70 -7.06
C TYR A 317 12.68 21.77 -6.93
N ALA A 318 12.74 22.63 -5.91
CA ALA A 318 11.83 23.77 -5.79
C ALA A 318 11.92 24.76 -6.98
N LYS A 319 13.08 24.84 -7.65
CA LYS A 319 13.30 25.76 -8.77
C LYS A 319 13.05 25.12 -10.14
N ASP A 320 13.06 23.79 -10.21
CA ASP A 320 13.08 23.04 -11.46
C ASP A 320 12.25 21.75 -11.32
N ASN A 321 11.00 21.82 -11.79
CA ASN A 321 10.08 20.68 -11.76
C ASN A 321 10.52 19.58 -12.73
N ASP A 322 11.15 19.92 -13.86
CA ASP A 322 11.61 18.95 -14.84
C ASP A 322 12.77 18.12 -14.28
N LEU A 323 13.70 18.77 -13.57
CA LEU A 323 14.76 18.09 -12.84
C LEU A 323 14.19 17.18 -11.75
N PHE A 324 13.22 17.67 -10.97
CA PHE A 324 12.53 16.84 -9.97
C PHE A 324 11.89 15.61 -10.62
N PHE A 325 11.12 15.78 -11.68
CA PHE A 325 10.43 14.69 -12.36
C PHE A 325 11.40 13.67 -12.98
N LYS A 326 12.48 14.14 -13.59
CA LYS A 326 13.53 13.27 -14.13
C LYS A 326 14.16 12.40 -13.04
N ASP A 327 14.57 13.02 -11.94
CA ASP A 327 15.25 12.32 -10.84
C ASP A 327 14.26 11.43 -10.08
N PHE A 328 13.04 11.92 -9.81
CA PHE A 328 11.97 11.15 -9.18
C PHE A 328 11.63 9.89 -9.96
N ALA A 329 11.44 9.99 -11.28
CA ALA A 329 11.17 8.84 -12.13
C ALA A 329 12.29 7.79 -12.05
N ALA A 330 13.56 8.22 -12.11
CA ALA A 330 14.70 7.32 -12.00
C ALA A 330 14.75 6.61 -10.64
N VAL A 331 14.53 7.36 -9.56
CA VAL A 331 14.65 6.84 -8.19
C VAL A 331 13.45 5.98 -7.80
N VAL A 332 12.23 6.34 -8.21
CA VAL A 332 11.04 5.52 -7.97
C VAL A 332 11.07 4.23 -8.78
N THR A 333 11.62 4.24 -10.02
CA THR A 333 11.91 3.00 -10.75
C THR A 333 12.91 2.14 -9.99
N LYS A 334 14.03 2.71 -9.51
CA LYS A 334 15.00 1.97 -8.69
C LYS A 334 14.35 1.33 -7.46
N LEU A 335 13.52 2.08 -6.73
CA LEU A 335 12.76 1.60 -5.58
C LEU A 335 11.86 0.42 -5.93
N PHE A 336 11.03 0.57 -6.97
CA PHE A 336 10.05 -0.43 -7.37
C PHE A 336 10.70 -1.72 -7.90
N GLU A 337 12.00 -1.70 -8.16
CA GLU A 337 12.79 -2.82 -8.63
C GLU A 337 13.64 -3.49 -7.53
N LEU A 338 13.60 -2.98 -6.29
CA LEU A 338 14.37 -3.54 -5.19
C LEU A 338 13.95 -4.98 -4.87
N GLY A 339 14.94 -5.88 -4.86
CA GLY A 339 14.74 -7.29 -4.52
C GLY A 339 14.07 -8.14 -5.60
N VAL A 340 13.82 -7.59 -6.80
CA VAL A 340 13.16 -8.31 -7.90
C VAL A 340 14.19 -9.09 -8.73
N PRO A 341 14.04 -10.42 -8.88
CA PRO A 341 14.98 -11.26 -9.64
C PRO A 341 14.68 -11.21 -11.15
N PHE A 342 14.84 -10.05 -11.78
CA PHE A 342 14.59 -9.90 -13.22
C PHE A 342 15.47 -10.82 -14.05
N LYS A 343 14.89 -11.38 -15.11
CA LYS A 343 15.65 -12.12 -16.12
C LYS A 343 16.43 -11.10 -16.98
N PRO A 344 17.60 -11.48 -17.53
CA PRO A 344 18.41 -10.56 -18.34
C PRO A 344 17.67 -9.93 -19.53
N ASP A 345 16.64 -10.60 -20.05
CA ASP A 345 15.83 -10.19 -21.19
C ASP A 345 14.48 -9.55 -20.80
N THR A 346 14.23 -9.30 -19.51
CA THR A 346 13.00 -8.65 -19.05
C THR A 346 12.90 -7.25 -19.65
N LYS A 347 11.90 -7.06 -20.51
CA LYS A 347 11.64 -5.79 -21.19
C LYS A 347 11.01 -4.77 -20.25
N THR A 348 11.44 -3.52 -20.41
CA THR A 348 10.80 -2.36 -19.81
C THR A 348 9.60 -1.94 -20.64
N ILE A 349 8.50 -1.66 -19.97
CA ILE A 349 7.24 -1.18 -20.52
C ILE A 349 7.09 0.30 -20.15
N ILE A 350 6.65 1.10 -21.12
CA ILE A 350 6.27 2.50 -20.92
C ILE A 350 4.77 2.59 -21.21
N PHE A 351 3.97 2.80 -20.16
CA PHE A 351 2.53 2.90 -20.30
C PHE A 351 2.12 4.27 -20.82
N LYS A 352 1.05 4.29 -21.61
CA LYS A 352 0.39 5.53 -22.02
C LYS A 352 -0.69 5.88 -20.97
N PRO A 353 -0.62 7.06 -20.34
CA PRO A 353 -1.70 7.52 -19.45
C PRO A 353 -3.02 7.69 -20.19
N THR A 354 -4.16 7.57 -19.50
CA THR A 354 -5.48 7.76 -20.12
C THR A 354 -5.75 9.23 -20.47
N ASN A 355 -5.10 10.14 -19.74
CA ASN A 355 -5.24 11.59 -19.88
C ASN A 355 -4.14 12.27 -20.73
N ALA A 356 -3.28 11.49 -21.41
CA ALA A 356 -2.11 11.98 -22.16
C ALA A 356 -2.38 12.33 -23.63
#